data_AF-A0A2D6JE57-F1
#
_entry.id   AF-A0A2D6JE57-F1
#
_cell.length_a   1.000
_cell.length_b   1.000
_cell.length_c   1.000
_cell.angle_alpha   90.00
_cell.angle_beta   90.00
_cell.angle_gamma   90.00
#
_symmetry.space_group_name_H-M   'P 1'
#
loop_
_entity.id
_entity.type
_entity.pdbx_description
1 polymer ?
#
loop_
_entity_poly.entity_id
_entity_poly.type
_entity_poly.pdbx_seq_one_letter_code
_entity_poly.pdbx_strand_id
1 'polypeptide(L)'
;MLMDIVIKKRNILKSITLATFCLSFAWTPGAKANDLDLVLTKAKNLSLQRDRLQATKVLRDYLEKEGLKSENRLKAIKMLKKVSEIFYEAKSLQAFELGKAKETISLAEAAKGFEEVQSMEALNTRPMEELARIRLLQGECDASLSWANRALKENPYKESLVYLKAFALGCSGEPEQLLAFMQKDSLIKEDDLFRLSLGQAYMVDGSYDEAKLWFAKIEDQELPDKYYFLGVMYRGQGADEYLKYFAKYVDLCNRKLKKQSEQQQRDPRSCKETDSVKEKYKLLSGTSIQKVVK
;
A
#
# COMPACT_ATOMS: atom_id res chain seq x y z
N MET A 1 41.36 55.24 -78.66
CA MET A 1 41.45 56.50 -77.91
C MET A 1 41.08 56.18 -76.47
N LEU A 2 42.00 55.66 -75.64
CA LEU A 2 43.05 56.39 -74.90
C LEU A 2 42.51 57.63 -74.18
N MET A 3 42.33 57.49 -72.87
CA MET A 3 42.64 58.43 -71.77
C MET A 3 41.90 57.90 -70.53
N ASP A 4 42.62 57.20 -69.66
CA ASP A 4 43.22 57.76 -68.43
C ASP A 4 42.18 57.94 -67.32
N ILE A 5 42.38 57.22 -66.21
CA ILE A 5 42.50 57.80 -64.87
C ILE A 5 43.18 56.75 -63.97
N VAL A 6 44.38 57.14 -63.56
CA VAL A 6 45.22 56.51 -62.55
C VAL A 6 44.83 57.07 -61.18
N ILE A 7 44.47 56.22 -60.21
CA ILE A 7 44.60 56.56 -58.77
C ILE A 7 45.21 55.38 -57.99
N LYS A 8 46.54 55.43 -57.93
CA LYS A 8 47.42 55.35 -56.73
C LYS A 8 47.11 54.33 -55.60
N LYS A 9 48.03 53.35 -55.51
CA LYS A 9 48.38 52.46 -54.40
C LYS A 9 48.22 53.04 -52.98
N ARG A 10 47.74 52.20 -52.05
CA ARG A 10 48.29 52.12 -50.69
C ARG A 10 48.21 50.70 -50.13
N ASN A 11 49.36 50.03 -50.11
CA ASN A 11 49.63 48.85 -49.28
C ASN A 11 49.58 49.26 -47.81
N ILE A 12 48.76 48.59 -47.01
CA ILE A 12 49.02 48.40 -45.58
C ILE A 12 48.68 46.94 -45.25
N LEU A 13 49.71 46.11 -45.32
CA LEU A 13 49.80 44.86 -44.56
C LEU A 13 49.76 45.25 -43.08
N LYS A 14 48.72 44.82 -42.36
CA LYS A 14 48.76 44.71 -40.90
C LYS A 14 48.31 43.31 -40.53
N SER A 15 49.32 42.48 -40.27
CA SER A 15 49.34 41.35 -39.35
C SER A 15 48.02 41.07 -38.63
N ILE A 16 47.27 40.08 -39.13
CA ILE A 16 46.25 39.39 -38.35
C ILE A 16 47.01 38.37 -37.49
N THR A 17 47.37 38.75 -36.28
CA THR A 17 47.62 37.78 -35.21
C THR A 17 46.29 37.10 -34.91
N LEU A 18 46.08 35.94 -35.51
CA LEU A 18 45.01 35.03 -35.14
C LEU A 18 45.29 34.56 -33.72
N ALA A 19 44.78 35.29 -32.73
CA ALA A 19 44.68 34.77 -31.38
C ALA A 19 43.69 33.60 -31.46
N THR A 20 44.23 32.39 -31.60
CA THR A 20 43.52 31.15 -31.30
C THR A 20 43.05 31.24 -29.86
N PHE A 21 41.86 31.79 -29.69
CA PHE A 21 41.07 31.64 -28.48
C PHE A 21 40.69 30.15 -28.46
N CYS A 22 41.57 29.33 -27.88
CA CYS A 22 41.18 28.04 -27.36
C CYS A 22 40.14 28.35 -26.29
N LEU A 23 38.87 28.47 -26.72
CA LEU A 23 37.76 28.06 -25.88
C LEU A 23 38.03 26.60 -25.61
N SER A 24 38.77 26.33 -24.54
CA SER A 24 38.54 25.16 -23.74
C SER A 24 37.06 25.22 -23.40
N PHE A 25 36.25 24.60 -24.25
CA PHE A 25 35.06 23.92 -23.78
C PHE A 25 35.58 22.98 -22.70
N ALA A 26 35.66 23.50 -21.48
CA ALA A 26 35.57 22.68 -20.30
C ALA A 26 34.26 21.96 -20.50
N TRP A 27 34.35 20.73 -20.98
CA TRP A 27 33.30 19.76 -20.95
C TRP A 27 33.05 19.58 -19.46
N THR A 28 32.24 20.46 -18.87
CA THR A 28 31.59 20.16 -17.61
C THR A 28 30.83 18.89 -17.93
N PRO A 29 31.11 17.77 -17.24
CA PRO A 29 30.23 16.62 -17.33
C PRO A 29 28.87 17.21 -16.96
N GLY A 30 27.98 17.36 -17.94
CA GLY A 30 26.62 17.80 -17.68
C GLY A 30 26.15 16.94 -16.52
N ALA A 31 25.76 17.58 -15.41
CA ALA A 31 25.34 16.89 -14.22
C ALA A 31 24.36 15.81 -14.67
N LYS A 32 24.78 14.53 -14.61
CA LYS A 32 23.91 13.43 -14.97
C LYS A 32 22.71 13.62 -14.08
N ALA A 33 21.55 13.94 -14.66
CA ALA A 33 20.31 13.89 -13.93
C ALA A 33 20.35 12.55 -13.17
N ASN A 34 20.17 12.59 -11.85
CA ASN A 34 20.16 11.36 -11.08
C ASN A 34 19.14 10.43 -11.76
N ASP A 35 19.46 9.14 -11.92
CA ASP A 35 18.61 8.18 -12.64
C ASP A 35 17.15 8.26 -12.13
N LEU A 36 16.99 8.51 -10.82
CA LEU A 36 15.72 8.82 -10.19
C LEU A 36 15.00 10.05 -10.78
N ASP A 37 15.66 11.20 -10.94
CA ASP A 37 15.00 12.44 -11.39
C ASP A 37 14.43 12.27 -12.80
N LEU A 38 15.15 11.55 -13.66
CA LEU A 38 14.67 11.18 -14.99
C LEU A 38 13.44 10.26 -14.91
N VAL A 39 13.49 9.23 -14.07
CA VAL A 39 12.38 8.30 -13.82
C VAL A 39 11.14 9.03 -13.29
N LEU A 40 11.30 9.90 -12.27
CA LEU A 40 10.22 10.67 -11.68
C LEU A 40 9.60 11.65 -12.68
N THR A 41 10.43 12.32 -13.48
CA THR A 41 9.97 13.24 -14.53
C THR A 41 9.20 12.48 -15.62
N LYS A 42 9.72 11.34 -16.07
CA LYS A 42 9.05 10.49 -17.06
C LYS A 42 7.71 9.99 -16.55
N ALA A 43 7.65 9.46 -15.33
CA ALA A 43 6.40 8.99 -14.72
C ALA A 43 5.37 10.11 -14.54
N LYS A 44 5.81 11.31 -14.13
CA LYS A 44 4.94 12.49 -14.03
C LYS A 44 4.36 12.87 -15.40
N ASN A 45 5.17 12.90 -16.45
CA ASN A 45 4.73 13.25 -17.80
C ASN A 45 3.75 12.22 -18.36
N LEU A 46 4.02 10.92 -18.18
CA LEU A 46 3.10 9.85 -18.56
C LEU A 46 1.77 9.96 -17.80
N SER A 47 1.82 10.28 -16.51
CA SER A 47 0.60 10.53 -15.73
C SER A 47 -0.19 11.75 -16.20
N LEU A 48 0.47 12.82 -16.69
CA LEU A 48 -0.22 13.97 -17.28
C LEU A 48 -0.88 13.61 -18.61
N GLN A 49 -0.28 12.68 -19.36
CA GLN A 49 -0.85 12.07 -20.57
C GLN A 49 -1.91 11.00 -20.26
N ARG A 50 -2.26 10.80 -18.97
CA ARG A 50 -3.21 9.78 -18.49
C ARG A 50 -2.78 8.34 -18.78
N ASP A 51 -1.51 8.10 -19.07
CA ASP A 51 -0.95 6.76 -19.27
C ASP A 51 -0.45 6.18 -17.94
N ARG A 52 -1.41 5.75 -17.11
CA ARG A 52 -1.10 5.13 -15.81
C ARG A 52 -0.23 3.89 -15.96
N LEU A 53 -0.49 3.07 -16.98
CA LEU A 53 0.21 1.80 -17.19
C LEU A 53 1.72 2.00 -17.37
N GLN A 54 2.10 2.91 -18.27
CA GLN A 54 3.52 3.20 -18.47
C GLN A 54 4.11 3.95 -17.28
N ALA A 55 3.35 4.87 -16.67
CA ALA A 55 3.83 5.64 -15.53
C ALA A 55 4.15 4.76 -14.32
N THR A 56 3.28 3.79 -13.98
CA THR A 56 3.53 2.82 -12.91
C THR A 56 4.64 1.85 -13.28
N LYS A 57 4.67 1.35 -14.53
CA LYS A 57 5.73 0.45 -15.01
C LYS A 57 7.13 1.06 -14.86
N VAL A 58 7.34 2.29 -15.31
CA VAL A 58 8.65 2.96 -15.21
C VAL A 58 9.13 3.05 -13.75
N LEU A 59 8.22 3.28 -12.80
CA LEU A 59 8.55 3.34 -11.38
C LEU A 59 8.81 1.94 -10.79
N ARG A 60 8.03 0.93 -11.17
CA ARG A 60 8.25 -0.46 -10.73
C ARG A 60 9.61 -0.98 -11.24
N ASP A 61 9.90 -0.81 -12.53
CA ASP A 61 11.15 -1.23 -13.16
C ASP A 61 12.38 -0.57 -12.51
N TYR A 62 12.23 0.66 -12.00
CA TYR A 62 13.26 1.35 -11.21
C TYR A 62 13.37 0.74 -9.80
N LEU A 63 12.25 0.53 -9.10
CA LEU A 63 12.21 0.00 -7.73
C LEU A 63 12.72 -1.44 -7.60
N GLU A 64 12.67 -2.25 -8.66
CA GLU A 64 13.26 -3.60 -8.70
C GLU A 64 14.78 -3.58 -8.59
N LYS A 65 15.43 -2.49 -8.99
CA LYS A 65 16.90 -2.35 -9.01
C LYS A 65 17.44 -1.62 -7.79
N GLU A 66 16.58 -0.97 -7.02
CA GLU A 66 16.95 -0.12 -5.89
C GLU A 66 16.98 -0.89 -4.57
N GLY A 67 18.08 -0.72 -3.82
CA GLY A 67 18.22 -1.28 -2.48
C GLY A 67 17.14 -0.80 -1.50
N LEU A 68 16.70 -1.67 -0.60
CA LEU A 68 15.56 -1.44 0.32
C LEU A 68 15.68 -0.17 1.19
N LYS A 69 16.90 0.25 1.54
CA LYS A 69 17.16 1.40 2.43
C LYS A 69 17.48 2.72 1.68
N SER A 70 17.36 2.73 0.35
CA SER A 70 17.66 3.89 -0.49
C SER A 70 16.63 5.01 -0.27
N GLU A 71 17.09 6.25 -0.05
CA GLU A 71 16.20 7.42 -0.02
C GLU A 71 15.48 7.59 -1.38
N ASN A 72 16.15 7.22 -2.47
CA ASN A 72 15.58 7.25 -3.82
C ASN A 72 14.41 6.27 -3.95
N ARG A 73 14.52 5.09 -3.31
CA ARG A 73 13.43 4.11 -3.24
C ARG A 73 12.19 4.71 -2.59
N LEU A 74 12.34 5.43 -1.48
CA LEU A 74 11.21 6.08 -0.79
C LEU A 74 10.53 7.15 -1.68
N LYS A 75 11.32 7.95 -2.41
CA LYS A 75 10.80 8.94 -3.37
C LYS A 75 10.03 8.27 -4.52
N ALA A 76 10.58 7.19 -5.08
CA ALA A 76 9.93 6.42 -6.14
C ALA A 76 8.65 5.72 -5.65
N ILE A 77 8.63 5.11 -4.46
CA ILE A 77 7.41 4.54 -3.85
C ILE A 77 6.34 5.63 -3.66
N LYS A 78 6.73 6.82 -3.18
CA LYS A 78 5.79 7.95 -3.01
C LYS A 78 5.19 8.39 -4.35
N MET A 79 5.99 8.46 -5.41
CA MET A 79 5.49 8.78 -6.74
C MET A 79 4.60 7.65 -7.29
N LEU A 80 4.97 6.39 -7.10
CA LEU A 80 4.19 5.23 -7.55
C LEU A 80 2.82 5.22 -6.89
N LYS A 81 2.78 5.46 -5.57
CA LYS A 81 1.52 5.66 -4.84
C LYS A 81 0.66 6.73 -5.53
N LYS A 82 1.21 7.94 -5.70
CA LYS A 82 0.48 9.05 -6.32
C LYS A 82 -0.07 8.71 -7.71
N VAL A 83 0.77 8.17 -8.60
CA VAL A 83 0.38 7.84 -9.98
C VAL A 83 -0.63 6.70 -10.03
N SER A 84 -0.50 5.71 -9.16
CA SER A 84 -1.43 4.57 -9.10
C SER A 84 -2.82 4.96 -8.57
N GLU A 85 -2.94 6.09 -7.87
CA GLU A 85 -4.14 6.51 -7.12
C GLU A 85 -4.83 7.75 -7.67
N ILE A 86 -4.15 8.58 -8.48
CA ILE A 86 -4.71 9.82 -9.01
C ILE A 86 -5.89 9.55 -9.93
N PHE A 87 -6.98 10.30 -9.75
CA PHE A 87 -8.11 10.31 -10.69
C PHE A 87 -7.81 11.23 -11.87
N TYR A 88 -8.05 10.73 -13.08
CA TYR A 88 -7.86 11.52 -14.32
C TYR A 88 -9.16 12.15 -14.80
N GLU A 89 -10.30 11.62 -14.36
CA GLU A 89 -11.63 12.12 -14.69
C GLU A 89 -12.35 12.61 -13.44
N ALA A 90 -12.99 13.78 -13.54
CA ALA A 90 -13.77 14.36 -12.45
C ALA A 90 -14.95 13.44 -12.05
N LYS A 91 -15.55 12.77 -13.05
CA LYS A 91 -16.63 11.79 -12.83
C LYS A 91 -16.16 10.58 -12.01
N SER A 92 -14.94 10.07 -12.27
CA SER A 92 -14.36 8.99 -11.45
C SER A 92 -14.17 9.41 -10.00
N LEU A 93 -13.65 10.61 -9.77
CA LEU A 93 -13.51 11.12 -8.41
C LEU A 93 -14.89 11.24 -7.72
N GLN A 94 -15.89 11.79 -8.42
CA GLN A 94 -17.24 11.92 -7.87
C GLN A 94 -17.86 10.56 -7.50
N ALA A 95 -17.75 9.56 -8.38
CA ALA A 95 -18.24 8.22 -8.12
C ALA A 95 -17.50 7.56 -6.93
N PHE A 96 -16.18 7.79 -6.81
CA PHE A 96 -15.40 7.30 -5.68
C PHE A 96 -15.87 7.91 -4.36
N GLU A 97 -16.02 9.24 -4.28
CA GLU A 97 -16.43 9.92 -3.05
C GLU A 97 -17.87 9.55 -2.67
N LEU A 98 -18.77 9.36 -3.64
CA LEU A 98 -20.11 8.83 -3.39
C LEU A 98 -20.06 7.40 -2.83
N GLY A 99 -19.18 6.54 -3.38
CA GLY A 99 -18.94 5.19 -2.86
C GLY A 99 -18.50 5.22 -1.40
N LYS A 100 -17.50 6.06 -1.06
CA LYS A 100 -17.04 6.25 0.34
C LYS A 100 -18.16 6.71 1.26
N ALA A 101 -18.98 7.67 0.84
CA ALA A 101 -20.09 8.17 1.64
C ALA A 101 -21.15 7.08 1.93
N LYS A 102 -21.26 6.08 1.06
CA LYS A 102 -22.22 4.97 1.22
C LYS A 102 -21.71 3.80 2.06
N GLU A 103 -20.43 3.74 2.44
CA GLU A 103 -19.88 2.64 3.24
C GLU A 103 -20.58 2.47 4.59
N THR A 104 -21.04 3.58 5.19
CA THR A 104 -21.77 3.58 6.46
C THR A 104 -23.24 3.19 6.34
N ILE A 105 -23.76 3.16 5.11
CA ILE A 105 -25.17 2.91 4.80
C ILE A 105 -25.33 1.49 4.25
N SER A 106 -24.56 1.16 3.21
CA SER A 106 -24.64 -0.12 2.52
C SER A 106 -23.34 -0.41 1.78
N LEU A 107 -22.65 -1.48 2.20
CA LEU A 107 -21.46 -1.97 1.52
C LEU A 107 -21.72 -2.34 0.05
N ALA A 108 -22.94 -2.82 -0.25
CA ALA A 108 -23.33 -3.16 -1.62
C ALA A 108 -23.47 -1.90 -2.50
N GLU A 109 -24.01 -0.80 -1.96
CA GLU A 109 -24.09 0.45 -2.71
C GLU A 109 -22.72 1.14 -2.83
N ALA A 110 -21.88 1.06 -1.80
CA ALA A 110 -20.50 1.53 -1.85
C ALA A 110 -19.70 0.81 -2.95
N ALA A 111 -19.81 -0.53 -3.00
CA ALA A 111 -19.17 -1.35 -4.03
C ALA A 111 -19.55 -0.94 -5.45
N LYS A 112 -20.84 -0.65 -5.71
CA LYS A 112 -21.30 -0.15 -7.02
C LYS A 112 -20.58 1.13 -7.45
N GLY A 113 -20.38 2.06 -6.51
CA GLY A 113 -19.64 3.30 -6.78
C GLY A 113 -18.19 3.02 -7.19
N PHE A 114 -17.49 2.13 -6.49
CA PHE A 114 -16.12 1.76 -6.84
C PHE A 114 -16.02 0.93 -8.13
N GLU A 115 -17.01 0.11 -8.43
CA GLU A 115 -17.14 -0.61 -9.72
C GLU A 115 -17.35 0.37 -10.89
N GLU A 116 -18.15 1.42 -10.70
CA GLU A 116 -18.28 2.50 -11.69
C GLU A 116 -16.93 3.17 -11.93
N VAL A 117 -16.16 3.49 -10.88
CA VAL A 117 -14.79 4.01 -11.03
C VAL A 117 -13.91 3.05 -11.82
N GLN A 118 -13.97 1.74 -11.54
CA GLN A 118 -13.19 0.73 -12.26
C GLN A 118 -13.54 0.65 -13.75
N SER A 119 -14.77 0.95 -14.13
CA SER A 119 -15.16 1.00 -15.54
C SER A 119 -14.52 2.16 -16.32
N MET A 120 -14.20 3.27 -15.63
CA MET A 120 -13.57 4.46 -16.22
C MET A 120 -12.05 4.47 -16.06
N GLU A 121 -11.55 3.95 -14.94
CA GLU A 121 -10.14 3.97 -14.56
C GLU A 121 -9.67 2.59 -14.08
N ALA A 122 -9.65 1.63 -15.01
CA ALA A 122 -9.38 0.21 -14.75
C ALA A 122 -8.06 -0.10 -14.02
N LEU A 123 -7.09 0.81 -14.01
CA LEU A 123 -5.79 0.64 -13.34
C LEU A 123 -5.65 1.46 -12.05
N ASN A 124 -6.71 2.14 -11.57
CA ASN A 124 -6.64 2.95 -10.36
C ASN A 124 -6.68 2.02 -9.14
N THR A 125 -5.66 2.08 -8.28
CA THR A 125 -5.55 1.18 -7.14
C THR A 125 -6.49 1.54 -6.00
N ARG A 126 -6.95 2.81 -5.88
CA ARG A 126 -7.89 3.24 -4.82
C ARG A 126 -9.21 2.45 -4.84
N PRO A 127 -10.00 2.44 -5.92
CA PRO A 127 -11.23 1.65 -5.96
C PRO A 127 -10.98 0.13 -5.86
N MET A 128 -9.86 -0.40 -6.36
CA MET A 128 -9.54 -1.82 -6.19
C MET A 128 -9.33 -2.18 -4.72
N GLU A 129 -8.63 -1.33 -3.98
CA GLU A 129 -8.42 -1.48 -2.54
C GLU A 129 -9.73 -1.49 -1.75
N GLU A 130 -10.61 -0.53 -2.04
CA GLU A 130 -11.92 -0.44 -1.39
C GLU A 130 -12.81 -1.63 -1.74
N LEU A 131 -12.76 -2.11 -2.99
CA LEU A 131 -13.45 -3.33 -3.38
C LEU A 131 -12.89 -4.54 -2.63
N ALA A 132 -11.57 -4.71 -2.52
CA ALA A 132 -10.98 -5.80 -1.74
C ALA A 132 -11.41 -5.75 -0.26
N ARG A 133 -11.45 -4.55 0.33
CA ARG A 133 -11.94 -4.30 1.69
C ARG A 133 -13.40 -4.70 1.86
N ILE A 134 -14.29 -4.26 0.96
CA ILE A 134 -15.72 -4.57 1.04
C ILE A 134 -15.96 -6.07 0.92
N ARG A 135 -15.32 -6.73 -0.05
CA ARG A 135 -15.44 -8.18 -0.25
C ARG A 135 -14.99 -8.95 1.00
N LEU A 136 -13.91 -8.51 1.63
CA LEU A 136 -13.43 -9.08 2.90
C LEU A 136 -14.42 -8.86 4.05
N LEU A 137 -15.03 -7.68 4.14
CA LEU A 137 -16.09 -7.38 5.12
C LEU A 137 -17.32 -8.28 4.91
N GLN A 138 -17.65 -8.59 3.67
CA GLN A 138 -18.75 -9.51 3.30
C GLN A 138 -18.39 -10.99 3.50
N GLY A 139 -17.13 -11.32 3.79
CA GLY A 139 -16.65 -12.71 3.90
C GLY A 139 -16.35 -13.37 2.56
N GLU A 140 -16.36 -12.61 1.46
CA GLU A 140 -16.02 -13.08 0.12
C GLU A 140 -14.50 -13.10 -0.07
N CYS A 141 -13.82 -14.06 0.58
CA CYS A 141 -12.35 -14.11 0.66
C CYS A 141 -11.66 -14.15 -0.73
N ASP A 142 -12.15 -15.00 -1.65
CA ASP A 142 -11.56 -15.14 -2.99
C ASP A 142 -11.73 -13.87 -3.83
N ALA A 143 -12.89 -13.21 -3.73
CA ALA A 143 -13.14 -11.96 -4.41
C ALA A 143 -12.22 -10.85 -3.86
N SER A 144 -12.05 -10.80 -2.54
CA SER A 144 -11.09 -9.89 -1.89
C SER A 144 -9.67 -10.15 -2.37
N LEU A 145 -9.23 -11.41 -2.40
CA LEU A 145 -7.90 -11.82 -2.85
C LEU A 145 -7.67 -11.43 -4.32
N SER A 146 -8.67 -11.63 -5.18
CA SER A 146 -8.62 -11.24 -6.60
C SER A 146 -8.40 -9.73 -6.76
N TRP A 147 -9.16 -8.90 -6.04
CA TRP A 147 -8.98 -7.45 -6.08
C TRP A 147 -7.64 -6.99 -5.51
N ALA A 148 -7.20 -7.58 -4.39
CA ALA A 148 -5.89 -7.28 -3.79
C ALA A 148 -4.74 -7.64 -4.75
N ASN A 149 -4.80 -8.80 -5.42
CA ASN A 149 -3.81 -9.21 -6.43
C ASN A 149 -3.77 -8.24 -7.63
N ARG A 150 -4.94 -7.79 -8.11
CA ARG A 150 -5.01 -6.78 -9.19
C ARG A 150 -4.37 -5.47 -8.78
N ALA A 151 -4.65 -5.00 -7.57
CA ALA A 151 -4.08 -3.76 -7.05
C ALA A 151 -2.56 -3.87 -6.83
N LEU A 152 -2.08 -5.00 -6.31
CA LEU A 152 -0.64 -5.26 -6.09
C LEU A 152 0.13 -5.39 -7.40
N LYS A 153 -0.50 -5.86 -8.50
CA LYS A 153 0.12 -5.83 -9.82
C LYS A 153 0.45 -4.40 -10.25
N GLU A 154 -0.43 -3.45 -9.92
CA GLU A 154 -0.21 -2.04 -10.24
C GLU A 154 0.74 -1.34 -9.27
N ASN A 155 0.61 -1.61 -7.98
CA ASN A 155 1.46 -1.05 -6.93
C ASN A 155 1.81 -2.11 -5.85
N PRO A 156 2.90 -2.88 -6.04
CA PRO A 156 3.28 -3.94 -5.11
C PRO A 156 3.88 -3.41 -3.79
N TYR A 157 4.21 -2.11 -3.72
CA TYR A 157 4.87 -1.49 -2.57
C TYR A 157 3.91 -0.72 -1.66
N LYS A 158 2.60 -0.75 -1.95
CA LYS A 158 1.60 -0.11 -1.09
C LYS A 158 1.25 -1.06 0.05
N GLU A 159 1.63 -0.65 1.26
CA GLU A 159 1.51 -1.47 2.47
C GLU A 159 0.08 -1.98 2.73
N SER A 160 -0.94 -1.12 2.58
CA SER A 160 -2.33 -1.54 2.81
C SER A 160 -2.80 -2.63 1.85
N LEU A 161 -2.29 -2.68 0.62
CA LEU A 161 -2.61 -3.74 -0.34
C LEU A 161 -1.95 -5.07 0.05
N VAL A 162 -0.75 -5.01 0.62
CA VAL A 162 -0.06 -6.18 1.15
C VAL A 162 -0.87 -6.78 2.30
N TYR A 163 -1.29 -5.95 3.27
CA TYR A 163 -2.14 -6.44 4.36
C TYR A 163 -3.51 -6.93 3.88
N LEU A 164 -4.15 -6.26 2.92
CA LEU A 164 -5.43 -6.76 2.38
C LEU A 164 -5.30 -8.14 1.75
N LYS A 165 -4.21 -8.40 1.00
CA LYS A 165 -3.94 -9.74 0.48
C LYS A 165 -3.69 -10.74 1.61
N ALA A 166 -2.89 -10.37 2.61
CA ALA A 166 -2.63 -11.22 3.77
C ALA A 166 -3.93 -11.59 4.50
N PHE A 167 -4.81 -10.61 4.72
CA PHE A 167 -6.11 -10.80 5.34
C PHE A 167 -7.04 -11.67 4.49
N ALA A 168 -7.01 -11.53 3.17
CA ALA A 168 -7.80 -12.36 2.26
C ALA A 168 -7.33 -13.83 2.26
N LEU A 169 -6.02 -14.09 2.27
CA LEU A 169 -5.45 -15.44 2.39
C LEU A 169 -5.76 -16.07 3.76
N GLY A 170 -5.69 -15.27 4.83
CA GLY A 170 -6.11 -15.72 6.16
C GLY A 170 -7.61 -15.98 6.26
N CYS A 171 -8.43 -15.25 5.51
CA CYS A 171 -9.88 -15.46 5.40
C CYS A 171 -10.20 -16.76 4.65
N SER A 172 -9.48 -17.06 3.57
CA SER A 172 -9.68 -18.27 2.77
C SER A 172 -9.15 -19.54 3.42
N GLY A 173 -8.43 -19.44 4.55
CA GLY A 173 -7.87 -20.60 5.24
C GLY A 173 -6.70 -21.23 4.51
N GLU A 174 -5.89 -20.42 3.81
CA GLU A 174 -4.75 -20.85 3.00
C GLU A 174 -3.42 -20.48 3.71
N PRO A 175 -3.04 -21.13 4.82
CA PRO A 175 -1.92 -20.71 5.66
C PRO A 175 -0.57 -20.81 4.93
N GLU A 176 -0.37 -21.83 4.10
CA GLU A 176 0.86 -21.99 3.31
C GLU A 176 1.09 -20.81 2.37
N GLN A 177 0.04 -20.39 1.66
CA GLN A 177 0.11 -19.24 0.75
C GLN A 177 0.35 -17.93 1.52
N LEU A 178 -0.28 -17.77 2.70
CA LEU A 178 -0.07 -16.61 3.55
C LEU A 178 1.36 -16.55 4.09
N LEU A 179 1.89 -17.65 4.62
CA LEU A 179 3.26 -17.75 5.10
C LEU A 179 4.26 -17.45 3.97
N ALA A 180 4.08 -18.09 2.81
CA ALA A 180 4.92 -17.84 1.65
C ALA A 180 4.84 -16.37 1.20
N PHE A 181 3.66 -15.77 1.20
CA PHE A 181 3.48 -14.37 0.81
C PHE A 181 4.15 -13.39 1.78
N MET A 182 4.03 -13.62 3.09
CA MET A 182 4.55 -12.71 4.11
C MET A 182 6.05 -12.87 4.36
N GLN A 183 6.62 -14.06 4.15
CA GLN A 183 8.03 -14.36 4.42
C GLN A 183 8.96 -14.11 3.23
N LYS A 184 8.48 -14.27 1.99
CA LYS A 184 9.35 -14.40 0.81
C LYS A 184 10.10 -13.13 0.45
N ASP A 185 9.52 -11.95 0.65
CA ASP A 185 10.13 -10.67 0.32
C ASP A 185 9.32 -9.57 1.01
N SER A 186 9.62 -9.21 2.26
CA SER A 186 8.83 -8.16 2.92
C SER A 186 9.13 -6.81 2.25
N LEU A 187 8.30 -6.47 1.25
CA LEU A 187 8.26 -5.17 0.58
C LEU A 187 7.81 -4.06 1.55
N ILE A 188 7.40 -4.46 2.75
CA ILE A 188 6.84 -3.64 3.82
C ILE A 188 7.62 -3.89 5.11
N LYS A 189 7.48 -2.95 6.06
CA LYS A 189 8.09 -3.02 7.38
C LYS A 189 7.41 -4.14 8.19
N GLU A 190 8.19 -4.86 9.01
CA GLU A 190 7.67 -5.72 10.06
C GLU A 190 7.06 -4.86 11.19
N ASP A 191 5.80 -4.46 11.03
CA ASP A 191 5.00 -3.79 12.06
C ASP A 191 4.07 -4.78 12.79
N ASP A 192 3.23 -4.28 13.69
CA ASP A 192 2.32 -5.13 14.46
C ASP A 192 1.24 -5.81 13.60
N LEU A 193 0.81 -5.25 12.46
CA LEU A 193 -0.10 -5.94 11.53
C LEU A 193 0.61 -7.06 10.77
N PHE A 194 1.87 -6.84 10.40
CA PHE A 194 2.70 -7.91 9.84
C PHE A 194 2.82 -9.08 10.81
N ARG A 195 3.18 -8.79 12.07
CA ARG A 195 3.32 -9.80 13.13
C ARG A 195 1.99 -10.50 13.43
N LEU A 196 0.89 -9.75 13.47
CA LEU A 196 -0.47 -10.29 13.62
C LEU A 196 -0.82 -11.26 12.50
N SER A 197 -0.52 -10.90 11.25
CA SER A 197 -0.81 -11.73 10.06
C SER A 197 0.00 -13.03 10.06
N LEU A 198 1.29 -12.98 10.43
CA LEU A 198 2.09 -14.21 10.59
C LEU A 198 1.58 -15.07 11.75
N GLY A 199 1.25 -14.47 12.90
CA GLY A 199 0.66 -15.21 14.02
C GLY A 199 -0.65 -15.90 13.63
N GLN A 200 -1.52 -15.22 12.86
CA GLN A 200 -2.73 -15.81 12.31
C GLN A 200 -2.41 -16.99 11.37
N ALA A 201 -1.42 -16.82 10.49
CA ALA A 201 -1.04 -17.87 9.53
C ALA A 201 -0.60 -19.16 10.24
N TYR A 202 0.33 -19.06 11.20
CA TYR A 202 0.78 -20.19 12.00
C TYR A 202 -0.33 -20.79 12.86
N MET A 203 -1.26 -19.97 13.37
CA MET A 203 -2.41 -20.47 14.12
C MET A 203 -3.34 -21.32 13.24
N VAL A 204 -3.60 -20.90 11.99
CA VAL A 204 -4.43 -21.65 11.03
C VAL A 204 -3.74 -22.93 10.57
N ASP A 205 -2.41 -22.89 10.43
CA ASP A 205 -1.56 -24.05 10.14
C ASP A 205 -1.51 -25.09 11.29
N GLY A 206 -1.95 -24.72 12.50
CA GLY A 206 -1.87 -25.57 13.69
C GLY A 206 -0.53 -25.48 14.45
N SER A 207 0.42 -24.71 13.92
CA SER A 207 1.71 -24.38 14.51
C SER A 207 1.57 -23.34 15.64
N TYR A 208 0.93 -23.75 16.75
CA TYR A 208 0.52 -22.83 17.82
C TYR A 208 1.67 -22.21 18.61
N ASP A 209 2.81 -22.90 18.74
CA ASP A 209 3.98 -22.36 19.44
C ASP A 209 4.58 -21.19 18.65
N GLU A 210 4.69 -21.33 17.33
CA GLU A 210 5.10 -20.27 16.41
C GLU A 210 4.12 -19.10 16.43
N ALA A 211 2.81 -19.38 16.39
CA ALA A 211 1.78 -18.35 16.48
C ALA A 211 1.93 -17.52 17.76
N LYS A 212 2.13 -18.19 18.91
CA LYS A 212 2.33 -17.55 20.21
C LYS A 212 3.58 -16.67 20.22
N LEU A 213 4.69 -17.11 19.61
CA LEU A 213 5.90 -16.30 19.47
C LEU A 213 5.65 -15.03 18.65
N TRP A 214 4.91 -15.12 17.55
CA TRP A 214 4.58 -13.95 16.74
C TRP A 214 3.65 -12.97 17.45
N PHE A 215 2.62 -13.46 18.14
CA PHE A 215 1.75 -12.59 18.94
C PHE A 215 2.50 -11.93 20.11
N ALA A 216 3.51 -12.59 20.68
CA ALA A 216 4.34 -12.01 21.75
C ALA A 216 5.19 -10.83 21.27
N LYS A 217 5.57 -10.79 19.98
CA LYS A 217 6.31 -9.68 19.37
C LYS A 217 5.46 -8.43 19.11
N ILE A 218 4.13 -8.52 19.18
CA ILE A 218 3.25 -7.37 18.98
C ILE A 218 3.40 -6.38 20.13
N GLU A 219 3.86 -5.18 19.79
CA GLU A 219 4.20 -4.10 20.72
C GLU A 219 2.94 -3.38 21.23
N ASP A 220 1.98 -3.09 20.35
CA ASP A 220 0.70 -2.47 20.69
C ASP A 220 -0.16 -3.42 21.55
N GLN A 221 -0.11 -3.21 22.87
CA GLN A 221 -0.93 -3.96 23.82
C GLN A 221 -2.41 -3.60 23.78
N GLU A 222 -2.79 -2.54 23.05
CA GLU A 222 -4.17 -2.15 22.85
C GLU A 222 -4.73 -2.67 21.52
N LEU A 223 -3.94 -3.38 20.69
CA LEU A 223 -4.42 -4.00 19.45
C LEU A 223 -5.44 -5.11 19.79
N PRO A 224 -6.76 -4.93 19.53
CA PRO A 224 -7.77 -5.88 19.99
C PRO A 224 -7.59 -7.25 19.34
N ASP A 225 -7.30 -7.28 18.05
CA ASP A 225 -7.26 -8.51 17.25
C ASP A 225 -6.18 -9.49 17.73
N LYS A 226 -5.11 -8.99 18.36
CA LYS A 226 -4.13 -9.83 19.07
C LYS A 226 -4.81 -10.73 20.10
N TYR A 227 -5.70 -10.17 20.92
CA TYR A 227 -6.40 -10.90 21.97
C TYR A 227 -7.51 -11.78 21.41
N TYR A 228 -8.13 -11.39 20.29
CA TYR A 228 -9.04 -12.27 19.58
C TYR A 228 -8.32 -13.56 19.14
N PHE A 229 -7.21 -13.44 18.42
CA PHE A 229 -6.48 -14.62 17.93
C PHE A 229 -5.85 -15.44 19.06
N LEU A 230 -5.33 -14.83 20.12
CA LEU A 230 -4.89 -15.56 21.30
C LEU A 230 -6.03 -16.37 21.92
N GLY A 231 -7.24 -15.78 22.04
CA GLY A 231 -8.41 -16.51 22.54
C GLY A 231 -8.81 -17.68 21.64
N VAL A 232 -8.78 -17.52 20.31
CA VAL A 232 -9.04 -18.61 19.36
C VAL A 232 -7.99 -19.72 19.50
N MET A 233 -6.71 -19.37 19.57
CA MET A 233 -5.59 -20.29 19.71
C MET A 233 -5.68 -21.13 21.00
N TYR A 234 -5.80 -20.48 22.16
CA TYR A 234 -5.89 -21.18 23.45
C TYR A 234 -7.12 -22.08 23.54
N ARG A 235 -8.25 -21.66 22.93
CA ARG A 235 -9.44 -22.49 22.84
C ARG A 235 -9.19 -23.73 21.98
N GLY A 236 -8.51 -23.58 20.84
CA GLY A 236 -8.13 -24.69 19.95
C GLY A 236 -7.23 -25.71 20.65
N GLN A 237 -6.38 -25.25 21.57
CA GLN A 237 -5.53 -26.11 22.41
C GLN A 237 -6.26 -26.75 23.61
N GLY A 238 -7.55 -26.42 23.84
CA GLY A 238 -8.31 -26.90 24.99
C GLY A 238 -7.90 -26.27 26.33
N ALA A 239 -7.21 -25.13 26.31
CA ALA A 239 -6.73 -24.44 27.51
C ALA A 239 -7.77 -23.45 28.02
N ASP A 240 -8.19 -23.56 29.29
CA ASP A 240 -9.29 -22.79 29.90
C ASP A 240 -9.05 -21.27 29.93
N GLU A 241 -7.81 -20.82 29.80
CA GLU A 241 -7.46 -19.40 29.84
C GLU A 241 -7.98 -18.59 28.65
N TYR A 242 -8.52 -19.22 27.61
CA TYR A 242 -9.00 -18.53 26.41
C TYR A 242 -10.02 -17.42 26.71
N LEU A 243 -10.87 -17.61 27.75
CA LEU A 243 -11.89 -16.64 28.14
C LEU A 243 -11.30 -15.27 28.54
N LYS A 244 -10.11 -15.24 29.17
CA LYS A 244 -9.48 -13.98 29.59
C LYS A 244 -9.07 -13.12 28.39
N TYR A 245 -8.66 -13.77 27.30
CA TYR A 245 -8.29 -13.08 26.06
C TYR A 245 -9.52 -12.52 25.35
N PHE A 246 -10.62 -13.28 25.29
CA PHE A 246 -11.89 -12.77 24.76
C PHE A 246 -12.48 -11.62 25.58
N ALA A 247 -12.36 -11.65 26.91
CA ALA A 247 -12.75 -10.52 27.76
C ALA A 247 -11.95 -9.26 27.41
N LYS A 248 -10.62 -9.38 27.28
CA LYS A 248 -9.76 -8.26 26.91
C LYS A 248 -10.02 -7.73 25.50
N TYR A 249 -10.28 -8.61 24.52
CA TYR A 249 -10.68 -8.22 23.17
C TYR A 249 -11.96 -7.37 23.18
N VAL A 250 -13.01 -7.83 23.86
CA VAL A 250 -14.29 -7.10 23.93
C VAL A 250 -14.14 -5.77 24.67
N ASP A 251 -13.37 -5.74 25.76
CA ASP A 251 -13.05 -4.50 26.47
C ASP A 251 -12.39 -3.47 25.55
N LEU A 252 -11.31 -3.87 24.87
CA LEU A 252 -10.59 -2.99 23.95
C LEU A 252 -11.49 -2.49 22.81
N CYS A 253 -12.31 -3.36 22.23
CA CYS A 253 -13.26 -2.96 21.19
C CYS A 253 -14.31 -1.97 21.70
N ASN A 254 -14.86 -2.17 22.91
CA ASN A 254 -15.82 -1.23 23.49
C ASN A 254 -15.17 0.12 23.85
N ARG A 255 -13.93 0.14 24.37
CA ARG A 255 -13.18 1.37 24.67
C ARG A 255 -12.88 2.17 23.41
N LYS A 256 -12.55 1.49 22.31
CA LYS A 256 -12.08 2.12 21.05
C LYS A 256 -13.18 2.58 20.11
N LEU A 257 -14.44 2.21 20.30
CA LEU A 257 -15.59 2.85 19.62
C LEU A 257 -15.66 4.38 19.84
N LYS A 258 -14.80 4.95 20.71
CA LYS A 258 -14.65 6.40 20.95
C LYS A 258 -13.45 7.07 20.24
N LYS A 259 -12.48 6.33 19.68
CA LYS A 259 -11.32 6.87 18.91
C LYS A 259 -10.80 5.83 17.90
N GLN A 260 -10.88 6.10 16.60
CA GLN A 260 -10.27 5.24 15.57
C GLN A 260 -8.75 5.48 15.49
N SER A 261 -7.93 4.43 15.62
CA SER A 261 -6.49 4.53 15.34
C SER A 261 -6.18 4.28 13.85
N GLU A 262 -5.07 4.84 13.35
CA GLU A 262 -4.62 4.63 11.97
C GLU A 262 -4.42 3.14 11.63
N GLN A 263 -3.98 2.32 12.60
CA GLN A 263 -3.84 0.87 12.45
C GLN A 263 -5.17 0.17 12.12
N GLN A 264 -6.27 0.62 12.71
CA GLN A 264 -7.61 0.05 12.51
C GLN A 264 -8.23 0.49 11.20
N GLN A 265 -7.85 1.67 10.68
CA GLN A 265 -8.18 2.03 9.31
C GLN A 265 -7.48 1.09 8.32
N ARG A 266 -6.36 0.44 8.70
CA ARG A 266 -5.65 -0.52 7.85
C ARG A 266 -6.25 -1.94 7.90
N ASP A 267 -6.78 -2.42 9.03
CA ASP A 267 -7.52 -3.71 9.09
C ASP A 267 -9.05 -3.50 9.05
N PRO A 268 -9.73 -3.80 7.92
CA PRO A 268 -11.18 -3.69 7.83
C PRO A 268 -11.95 -4.57 8.81
N ARG A 269 -11.35 -5.63 9.34
CA ARG A 269 -12.02 -6.61 10.20
C ARG A 269 -11.82 -6.33 11.68
N SER A 270 -11.05 -5.31 12.05
CA SER A 270 -10.80 -4.97 13.46
C SER A 270 -12.12 -4.89 14.22
N CYS A 271 -12.22 -5.63 15.34
CA CYS A 271 -13.41 -5.70 16.18
C CYS A 271 -14.68 -6.31 15.54
N LYS A 272 -14.63 -6.86 14.31
CA LYS A 272 -15.79 -7.45 13.63
C LYS A 272 -16.42 -8.60 14.41
N GLU A 273 -15.60 -9.37 15.11
CA GLU A 273 -16.03 -10.55 15.87
C GLU A 273 -16.58 -10.23 17.27
N THR A 274 -16.71 -8.94 17.63
CA THR A 274 -17.05 -8.52 19.00
C THR A 274 -18.36 -9.16 19.49
N ASP A 275 -19.41 -9.14 18.69
CA ASP A 275 -20.72 -9.63 19.12
C ASP A 275 -20.78 -11.17 19.14
N SER A 276 -20.18 -11.83 18.13
CA SER A 276 -19.94 -13.28 18.09
C SER A 276 -19.18 -13.77 19.33
N VAL A 277 -18.14 -13.03 19.74
CA VAL A 277 -17.36 -13.36 20.95
C VAL A 277 -18.18 -13.11 22.22
N LYS A 278 -18.93 -12.01 22.33
CA LYS A 278 -19.82 -11.75 23.49
C LYS A 278 -20.83 -12.88 23.69
N GLU A 279 -21.46 -13.34 22.62
CA GLU A 279 -22.44 -14.42 22.66
C GLU A 279 -21.81 -15.75 23.07
N LYS A 280 -20.70 -16.14 22.43
CA LYS A 280 -19.93 -17.34 22.79
C LYS A 280 -19.45 -17.31 24.23
N TYR A 281 -18.94 -16.17 24.70
CA TYR A 281 -18.51 -16.00 26.09
C TYR A 281 -19.66 -16.24 27.07
N LYS A 282 -20.85 -15.70 26.79
CA LYS A 282 -22.04 -15.87 27.63
C LYS A 282 -22.46 -17.33 27.72
N LEU A 283 -22.44 -18.05 26.59
CA LEU A 283 -22.78 -19.47 26.53
C LEU A 283 -21.80 -20.32 27.34
N LEU A 284 -20.50 -20.01 27.27
CA LEU A 284 -19.44 -20.84 27.85
C LEU A 284 -19.18 -20.54 29.33
N SER A 285 -19.26 -19.28 29.76
CA SER A 285 -18.97 -18.87 31.14
C SER A 285 -20.22 -18.81 32.04
N GLY A 286 -21.41 -19.01 31.48
CA GLY A 286 -22.68 -18.80 32.20
C GLY A 286 -22.96 -17.34 32.59
N THR A 287 -22.08 -16.39 32.23
CA THR A 287 -22.19 -14.98 32.61
C THR A 287 -21.95 -14.05 31.42
N SER A 288 -22.63 -12.89 31.42
CA SER A 288 -22.38 -11.88 30.38
C SER A 288 -21.00 -11.26 30.58
N ILE A 289 -20.23 -11.18 29.49
CA ILE A 289 -18.88 -10.57 29.48
C ILE A 289 -18.89 -9.12 29.98
N GLN A 290 -20.02 -8.42 29.82
CA GLN A 290 -20.22 -7.05 30.33
C GLN A 290 -20.18 -6.95 31.86
N LYS A 291 -20.40 -8.06 32.58
CA LYS A 291 -20.25 -8.10 34.04
C LYS A 291 -18.80 -8.33 34.48
N VAL A 292 -17.95 -8.83 33.59
CA VAL A 292 -16.55 -9.19 33.86
C VAL A 292 -15.59 -8.05 33.49
N VAL A 293 -15.98 -7.22 32.53
CA VAL A 293 -15.18 -6.11 31.99
C VAL A 293 -15.41 -4.77 32.76
N LYS A 294 -16.30 -4.75 33.76
CA LYS A 294 -16.50 -3.58 34.65
C LYS A 294 -15.51 -3.59 35.80
#